data_AF-A0A353X1L6-F1
#
_entry.id   AF-A0A353X1L6-F1
#
_cell.length_a   1.000
_cell.length_b   1.000
_cell.length_c   1.000
_cell.angle_alpha   90.00
_cell.angle_beta   90.00
_cell.angle_gamma   90.00
#
_symmetry.space_group_name_H-M   'P 1'
#
loop_
_entity.id
_entity.type
_entity.pdbx_description
1 polymer ?
#
loop_
_entity_poly.entity_id
_entity_poly.type
_entity_poly.pdbx_seq_one_letter_code
_entity_poly.pdbx_strand_id
1 'polypeptide(L)'
;MHSVKLVILFFTIGLFSFDKSVQFDDKWSIEELHKKAALFDSLDHDSTLFFGKALLKRSKSEENNLLQAYAHDILGNDHYVRYDMSSAILEYETAMEKQERFNAPSSHALTLYSLGLAYFNQADYQRSIQYAHRTDSMKPV
;
A
#
# COMPACT_ATOMS: atom_id res chain seq x y z
N MET A 1 -28.89 -25.88 -28.68
CA MET A 1 -28.13 -24.78 -28.05
C MET A 1 -26.68 -25.22 -27.87
N HIS A 2 -25.88 -25.01 -28.90
CA HIS A 2 -24.42 -25.02 -28.83
C HIS A 2 -23.98 -23.81 -29.66
N SER A 3 -23.45 -22.76 -29.02
CA SER A 3 -22.89 -21.56 -29.66
C SER A 3 -21.37 -21.65 -29.49
N VAL A 4 -20.61 -22.09 -30.50
CA VAL A 4 -20.05 -21.36 -31.67
C VAL A 4 -18.81 -20.51 -31.33
N LYS A 5 -17.75 -20.76 -32.11
CA LYS A 5 -16.33 -20.36 -32.05
C LYS A 5 -16.07 -18.87 -32.36
N LEU A 6 -14.91 -18.35 -31.95
CA LEU A 6 -14.23 -17.19 -32.56
C LEU A 6 -12.70 -17.35 -32.33
N VAL A 7 -11.92 -17.94 -33.25
CA VAL A 7 -11.16 -17.34 -34.37
C VAL A 7 -10.40 -16.07 -33.97
N ILE A 8 -9.07 -16.16 -33.86
CA ILE A 8 -8.16 -15.01 -33.98
C ILE A 8 -7.17 -15.34 -35.10
N LEU A 9 -7.27 -14.57 -36.19
CA LEU A 9 -6.44 -14.60 -37.38
C LEU A 9 -5.30 -13.57 -37.21
N PHE A 10 -4.08 -13.91 -37.64
CA PHE A 10 -2.90 -13.02 -37.69
C PHE A 10 -3.04 -11.90 -38.76
N PHE A 11 -2.22 -10.83 -38.63
CA PHE A 11 -1.86 -9.70 -39.54
C PHE A 11 -2.05 -8.35 -38.77
N THR A 12 -1.16 -7.35 -38.67
CA THR A 12 0.04 -6.88 -39.41
C THR A 12 0.96 -6.05 -38.49
N ILE A 13 2.25 -6.08 -38.83
CA ILE A 13 3.42 -5.26 -38.44
C ILE A 13 3.14 -3.87 -37.83
N GLY A 14 3.79 -3.59 -36.68
CA GLY A 14 4.19 -2.24 -36.25
C GLY A 14 3.70 -1.82 -34.86
N LEU A 15 4.60 -1.82 -33.88
CA LEU A 15 4.44 -1.21 -32.54
C LEU A 15 3.37 -1.85 -31.64
N PHE A 16 3.56 -3.12 -31.26
CA PHE A 16 3.07 -3.58 -29.97
C PHE A 16 4.26 -3.69 -29.03
N SER A 17 4.51 -2.62 -28.29
CA SER A 17 5.29 -2.70 -27.06
C SER A 17 4.60 -3.74 -26.20
N PHE A 18 5.17 -4.93 -26.10
CA PHE A 18 4.64 -5.99 -25.25
C PHE A 18 4.82 -5.52 -23.81
N ASP A 19 3.81 -4.81 -23.30
CA ASP A 19 3.82 -4.30 -21.95
C ASP A 19 3.70 -5.48 -20.99
N LYS A 20 4.82 -5.83 -20.36
CA LYS A 20 4.88 -6.85 -19.29
C LYS A 20 4.04 -6.47 -18.06
N SER A 21 3.38 -5.31 -18.04
CA SER A 21 2.43 -4.92 -16.99
C SER A 21 1.13 -5.75 -16.99
N VAL A 22 0.83 -6.47 -18.07
CA VAL A 22 -0.40 -7.24 -18.27
C VAL A 22 -0.16 -8.75 -18.06
N GLN A 23 0.02 -9.14 -16.78
CA GLN A 23 -0.29 -10.51 -16.30
C GLN A 23 -0.33 -10.63 -14.76
N PHE A 24 -0.64 -9.54 -14.05
CA PHE A 24 -0.92 -9.57 -12.60
C PHE A 24 -2.42 -9.84 -12.30
N ASP A 25 -3.18 -10.26 -13.32
CA ASP A 25 -4.64 -10.12 -13.42
C ASP A 25 -5.45 -11.16 -12.61
N ASP A 26 -6.47 -10.62 -11.93
CA ASP A 26 -7.73 -11.22 -11.48
C ASP A 26 -7.76 -12.36 -10.47
N LYS A 27 -6.63 -12.97 -10.09
CA LYS A 27 -6.67 -14.16 -9.22
C LYS A 27 -7.27 -13.90 -7.83
N TRP A 28 -7.04 -12.71 -7.26
CA TRP A 28 -7.50 -12.39 -5.90
C TRP A 28 -8.34 -11.13 -5.85
N SER A 29 -9.41 -11.17 -5.07
CA SER A 29 -10.21 -9.99 -4.76
C SER A 29 -9.42 -9.03 -3.87
N ILE A 30 -9.83 -7.75 -3.83
CA ILE A 30 -9.20 -6.75 -2.96
C ILE A 30 -9.24 -7.18 -1.48
N GLU A 31 -10.32 -7.85 -1.05
CA GLU A 31 -10.48 -8.37 0.31
C GLU A 31 -9.51 -9.51 0.61
N GLU A 32 -9.30 -10.43 -0.35
CA GLU A 32 -8.36 -11.53 -0.21
C GLU A 32 -6.92 -11.01 -0.12
N LEU A 33 -6.58 -10.00 -0.94
CA LEU A 33 -5.28 -9.34 -0.89
C LEU A 33 -5.05 -8.67 0.47
N HIS A 34 -6.05 -7.95 0.98
CA HIS A 34 -5.97 -7.31 2.29
C HIS A 34 -5.80 -8.35 3.42
N LYS A 35 -6.61 -9.41 3.42
CA LYS A 35 -6.50 -10.49 4.42
C LYS A 35 -5.14 -11.16 4.40
N LYS A 36 -4.58 -11.43 3.21
CA LYS A 36 -3.26 -12.04 3.07
C LYS A 36 -2.15 -11.10 3.55
N ALA A 37 -2.18 -9.84 3.13
CA ALA A 37 -1.22 -8.85 3.61
C ALA A 37 -1.22 -8.76 5.14
N ALA A 38 -2.40 -8.66 5.76
CA ALA A 38 -2.54 -8.63 7.21
C ALA A 38 -2.11 -9.93 7.91
N LEU A 39 -2.36 -11.09 7.30
CA LEU A 39 -1.94 -12.38 7.84
C LEU A 39 -0.42 -12.52 7.85
N PHE A 40 0.23 -12.18 6.74
CA PHE A 40 1.67 -12.35 6.56
C PHE A 40 2.50 -11.27 7.28
N ASP A 41 1.92 -10.13 7.64
CA ASP A 41 2.60 -9.03 8.35
C ASP A 41 3.34 -9.52 9.61
N SER A 42 2.77 -10.53 10.28
CA SER A 42 3.35 -11.16 11.47
C SER A 42 4.24 -12.40 11.21
N LEU A 43 4.32 -12.88 9.96
CA LEU A 43 4.89 -14.18 9.61
C LEU A 43 6.10 -14.09 8.67
N ASP A 44 6.00 -13.26 7.63
CA ASP A 44 7.00 -13.18 6.57
C ASP A 44 6.97 -11.81 5.86
N HIS A 45 8.12 -11.14 5.89
CA HIS A 45 8.29 -9.79 5.35
C HIS A 45 8.09 -9.75 3.83
N ASP A 46 8.67 -10.71 3.11
CA ASP A 46 8.62 -10.74 1.64
C ASP A 46 7.19 -10.99 1.14
N SER A 47 6.45 -11.89 1.78
CA SER A 47 5.03 -12.14 1.50
C SER A 47 4.18 -10.91 1.80
N THR A 48 4.42 -10.22 2.92
CA THR A 48 3.72 -8.98 3.27
C THR A 48 3.92 -7.92 2.20
N LEU A 49 5.16 -7.71 1.77
CA LEU A 49 5.49 -6.77 0.70
C LEU A 49 4.85 -7.16 -0.63
N PHE A 50 4.86 -8.45 -0.96
CA PHE A 50 4.24 -8.98 -2.19
C PHE A 50 2.73 -8.68 -2.21
N PHE A 51 2.01 -9.03 -1.13
CA PHE A 51 0.57 -8.79 -1.06
C PHE A 51 0.24 -7.30 -0.91
N GLY A 52 1.07 -6.52 -0.22
CA GLY A 52 0.93 -5.06 -0.13
C GLY A 52 1.00 -4.37 -1.49
N LYS A 53 1.99 -4.74 -2.33
CA LYS A 53 2.10 -4.21 -3.72
C LYS A 53 0.90 -4.61 -4.58
N ALA A 54 0.46 -5.86 -4.46
CA ALA A 54 -0.73 -6.34 -5.15
C ALA A 54 -1.99 -5.58 -4.71
N LEU A 55 -2.15 -5.37 -3.41
CA LEU A 55 -3.24 -4.62 -2.82
C LEU A 55 -3.24 -3.17 -3.31
N LEU A 56 -2.08 -2.51 -3.36
CA LEU A 56 -1.97 -1.13 -3.84
C LEU A 56 -2.45 -0.99 -5.29
N LYS A 57 -2.05 -1.93 -6.15
CA LYS A 57 -2.49 -1.93 -7.56
C LYS A 57 -4.01 -2.06 -7.66
N ARG A 58 -4.60 -3.01 -6.91
CA ARG A 58 -6.05 -3.26 -6.94
C ARG A 58 -6.86 -2.15 -6.29
N SER A 59 -6.40 -1.61 -5.17
CA SER A 59 -7.08 -0.52 -4.47
C SER A 59 -7.02 0.79 -5.26
N LYS A 60 -6.02 1.00 -6.12
CA LYS A 60 -6.01 2.08 -7.12
C LYS A 60 -7.08 1.87 -8.20
N SER A 61 -7.18 0.67 -8.78
CA SER A 61 -8.19 0.40 -9.82
C SER A 61 -9.63 0.46 -9.31
N GLU A 62 -9.84 0.12 -8.04
CA GLU A 62 -11.16 0.16 -7.38
C GLU A 62 -11.39 1.46 -6.60
N GLU A 63 -10.49 2.44 -6.71
CA GLU A 63 -10.56 3.76 -6.03
C GLU A 63 -10.75 3.67 -4.50
N ASN A 64 -10.29 2.58 -3.89
CA ASN A 64 -10.41 2.32 -2.46
C ASN A 64 -9.24 2.96 -1.68
N ASN A 65 -9.41 4.23 -1.30
CA ASN A 65 -8.38 4.99 -0.59
C ASN A 65 -7.99 4.38 0.76
N LEU A 66 -8.91 3.73 1.49
CA LEU A 66 -8.59 3.10 2.77
C LEU A 66 -7.57 1.96 2.58
N LEU A 67 -7.77 1.13 1.57
CA LEU A 67 -6.85 0.03 1.27
C LEU A 67 -5.60 0.50 0.51
N GLN A 68 -5.66 1.64 -0.20
CA GLN A 68 -4.45 2.31 -0.68
C GLN A 68 -3.57 2.74 0.50
N ALA A 69 -4.16 3.35 1.53
CA ALA A 69 -3.41 3.77 2.71
C ALA A 69 -2.72 2.61 3.42
N TYR A 70 -3.47 1.53 3.68
CA TYR A 70 -2.91 0.33 4.31
C TYR A 70 -1.75 -0.26 3.48
N ALA A 71 -1.88 -0.27 2.15
CA ALA A 71 -0.80 -0.74 1.30
C ALA A 71 0.43 0.18 1.32
N HIS A 72 0.22 1.50 1.40
CA HIS A 72 1.30 2.48 1.58
C HIS A 72 1.99 2.31 2.95
N ASP A 73 1.27 2.01 4.03
CA ASP A 73 1.88 1.69 5.33
C ASP A 73 2.81 0.47 5.25
N ILE A 74 2.40 -0.58 4.54
CA ILE A 74 3.23 -1.77 4.32
C ILE A 74 4.52 -1.41 3.56
N LEU A 75 4.42 -0.59 2.51
CA LEU A 75 5.59 -0.14 1.76
C LEU A 75 6.51 0.73 2.63
N GLY A 76 5.93 1.61 3.44
CA GLY A 76 6.67 2.42 4.39
C GLY A 76 7.45 1.57 5.38
N ASN A 77 6.82 0.51 5.92
CA ASN A 77 7.49 -0.45 6.81
C ASN A 77 8.65 -1.18 6.12
N ASP A 78 8.50 -1.60 4.85
CA ASP A 78 9.59 -2.21 4.07
C ASP A 78 10.77 -1.26 3.91
N HIS A 79 10.52 0.00 3.56
CA HIS A 79 11.58 1.00 3.47
C HIS A 79 12.23 1.30 4.84
N TYR A 80 11.43 1.37 5.90
CA TYR A 80 11.91 1.59 7.26
C TYR A 80 12.88 0.47 7.71
N VAL A 81 12.51 -0.79 7.49
CA VAL A 81 13.36 -1.96 7.82
C VAL A 81 14.66 -1.96 6.99
N ARG A 82 14.61 -1.43 5.76
CA ARG A 82 15.78 -1.25 4.89
C ARG A 82 16.63 0.00 5.21
N TYR A 83 16.27 0.75 6.26
CA TYR A 83 16.87 2.03 6.62
C TYR A 83 16.76 3.13 5.55
N ASP A 84 15.84 2.98 4.60
CA ASP A 84 15.50 4.00 3.60
C ASP A 84 14.41 4.92 4.16
N MET A 85 14.80 5.76 5.13
CA MET A 85 13.85 6.59 5.87
C MET A 85 13.14 7.60 4.98
N SER A 86 13.78 8.07 3.90
CA SER A 86 13.17 9.04 2.99
C SER A 86 11.99 8.43 2.25
N SER A 87 12.16 7.22 1.72
CA SER A 87 11.06 6.51 1.07
C SER A 87 10.01 6.07 2.09
N ALA A 88 10.42 5.66 3.29
CA ALA A 88 9.49 5.30 4.36
C ALA A 88 8.56 6.47 4.71
N ILE A 89 9.12 7.66 4.93
CA ILE A 89 8.36 8.88 5.22
C ILE A 89 7.39 9.20 4.10
N LEU A 90 7.83 9.15 2.83
CA LEU A 90 6.98 9.43 1.68
C LEU A 90 5.77 8.48 1.62
N GLU A 91 6.00 7.20 1.83
CA GLU A 91 4.94 6.18 1.83
C GLU A 91 3.96 6.40 2.98
N TYR A 92 4.43 6.66 4.21
CA TYR A 92 3.54 6.94 5.33
C TYR A 92 2.78 8.27 5.20
N GLU A 93 3.39 9.32 4.65
CA GLU A 93 2.69 10.58 4.35
C GLU A 93 1.58 10.35 3.32
N THR A 94 1.85 9.55 2.29
CA THR A 94 0.84 9.16 1.30
C THR A 94 -0.30 8.36 1.95
N ALA A 95 0.01 7.46 2.89
CA ALA A 95 -1.00 6.74 3.67
C ALA A 95 -1.88 7.72 4.46
N MET A 96 -1.28 8.69 5.16
CA MET A 96 -2.02 9.72 5.92
C MET A 96 -2.98 10.53 5.05
N GLU A 97 -2.53 11.01 3.90
CA GLU A 97 -3.38 11.78 2.96
C GLU A 97 -4.61 10.99 2.48
N LYS A 98 -4.45 9.67 2.35
CA LYS A 98 -5.54 8.76 1.93
C LYS A 98 -6.51 8.46 3.07
N GLN A 99 -6.02 8.38 4.31
CA GLN A 99 -6.83 8.10 5.49
C GLN A 99 -7.64 9.31 5.97
N GLU A 100 -7.14 10.54 5.77
CA GLU A 100 -7.78 11.79 6.23
C GLU A 100 -9.21 12.00 5.67
N ARG A 101 -9.57 11.24 4.63
CA ARG A 101 -10.92 11.24 4.04
C ARG A 101 -11.94 10.30 4.71
N PHE A 102 -11.52 9.43 5.64
CA PHE A 102 -12.35 8.29 6.10
C PHE A 102 -12.58 8.18 7.61
N ASN A 103 -12.18 9.15 8.45
CA ASN A 103 -12.42 9.13 9.91
C ASN A 103 -12.07 7.78 10.57
N ALA A 104 -10.98 7.11 10.16
CA ALA A 104 -10.59 5.78 10.62
C ALA A 104 -9.51 5.85 11.73
N PRO A 105 -9.85 6.06 13.02
CA PRO A 105 -8.92 6.68 13.97
C PRO A 105 -7.75 5.78 14.37
N SER A 106 -7.95 4.46 14.37
CA SER A 106 -6.92 3.50 14.81
C SER A 106 -5.80 3.29 13.79
N SER A 107 -6.10 3.23 12.49
CA SER A 107 -5.08 3.13 11.45
C SER A 107 -4.24 4.42 11.39
N HIS A 108 -4.87 5.57 11.60
CA HIS A 108 -4.16 6.86 11.65
C HIS A 108 -3.13 6.91 12.78
N ALA A 109 -3.45 6.40 13.97
CA ALA A 109 -2.53 6.45 15.10
C ALA A 109 -1.24 5.65 14.83
N LEU A 110 -1.35 4.49 14.17
CA LEU A 110 -0.19 3.66 13.80
C LEU A 110 0.67 4.33 12.73
N THR A 111 0.07 4.84 11.65
CA THR A 111 0.80 5.57 10.59
C THR A 111 1.53 6.80 11.16
N LEU A 112 0.87 7.59 12.02
CA LEU A 112 1.48 8.74 12.69
C LEU A 112 2.66 8.33 13.59
N TYR A 113 2.52 7.21 14.30
CA TYR A 113 3.61 6.69 15.13
C TYR A 113 4.81 6.29 14.28
N SER A 114 4.59 5.57 13.18
CA SER A 114 5.64 5.18 12.23
C SER A 114 6.34 6.39 11.61
N LEU A 115 5.60 7.45 11.26
CA LEU A 115 6.17 8.73 10.82
C LEU A 115 7.08 9.36 11.88
N GLY A 116 6.60 9.41 13.14
CA GLY A 116 7.38 9.93 14.25
C GLY A 116 8.71 9.20 14.44
N LEU A 117 8.71 7.87 14.31
CA LEU A 117 9.91 7.05 14.36
C LEU A 117 10.82 7.27 13.15
N ALA A 118 10.28 7.35 11.93
CA ALA A 118 11.07 7.56 10.72
C ALA A 118 11.80 8.91 10.78
N TYR A 119 11.11 9.98 11.20
CA TYR A 119 11.72 11.30 11.41
C TYR A 119 12.77 11.30 12.53
N PHE A 120 12.54 10.55 13.61
CA PHE A 120 13.54 10.38 14.67
C PHE A 120 14.84 9.76 14.13
N ASN A 121 14.73 8.72 13.31
CA ASN A 121 15.88 8.06 12.70
C ASN A 121 16.61 8.95 11.67
N GLN A 122 15.93 9.94 11.08
CA GLN A 122 16.57 10.98 10.26
C GLN A 122 17.16 12.14 11.06
N ALA A 123 17.10 12.10 12.40
CA ALA A 123 17.46 13.20 13.29
C ALA A 123 16.63 14.49 13.10
N ASP A 124 15.47 14.41 12.43
CA ASP A 124 14.47 15.49 12.44
C ASP A 124 13.57 15.36 13.68
N TYR A 125 14.15 15.73 14.82
CA TYR A 125 13.48 15.61 16.11
C TYR A 125 12.27 16.54 16.22
N GLN A 126 12.26 17.67 15.50
CA GLN A 126 11.13 18.59 15.52
C GLN A 126 9.88 17.93 14.93
N ARG A 127 10.01 17.34 13.74
CA ARG A 127 8.89 16.60 13.13
C ARG A 127 8.53 15.37 13.93
N SER A 128 9.53 14.63 14.43
CA SER A 128 9.27 13.45 15.28
C SER A 128 8.36 13.79 16.48
N ILE A 129 8.66 14.87 17.20
CA ILE A 129 7.86 15.34 18.35
C ILE A 129 6.45 15.75 17.90
N GLN A 130 6.32 16.45 16.77
CA GLN A 130 5.01 16.84 16.24
C GLN A 130 4.14 15.61 15.96
N TYR A 131 4.68 14.59 15.29
CA TYR A 131 3.94 13.36 14.99
C TYR A 131 3.63 12.55 16.26
N ALA A 132 4.54 12.48 17.23
CA ALA A 132 4.28 11.84 18.53
C ALA A 132 3.10 12.49 19.27
N HIS A 133 3.05 13.83 19.32
CA HIS A 133 1.92 14.55 19.92
C HIS A 133 0.60 14.29 19.19
N ARG A 134 0.62 14.22 17.85
CA ARG A 134 -0.57 13.87 17.06
C ARG A 134 -1.05 12.46 17.37
N THR A 135 -0.15 11.47 17.46
CA THR A 135 -0.50 10.10 17.87
C THR A 135 -1.15 10.06 19.24
N ASP A 136 -0.60 10.76 20.23
CA ASP A 136 -1.15 10.79 21.59
C ASP A 136 -2.54 11.43 21.65
N SER A 137 -2.78 12.46 20.83
CA SER A 137 -4.10 13.10 20.73
C SER A 137 -5.20 12.22 20.14
N MET A 138 -4.83 11.09 19.50
CA MET A 138 -5.79 10.14 18.91
C MET A 138 -6.22 9.01 19.85
N LYS A 139 -5.62 8.89 21.05
CA LYS A 139 -6.05 7.87 22.03
C LYS A 139 -7.48 8.19 22.50
N PRO A 140 -8.42 7.22 22.50
CA PRO A 140 -9.75 7.47 23.04
C PRO A 140 -9.64 7.82 24.53
N VAL A 141 -10.28 8.93 24.92
CA VAL A 141 -10.42 9.39 26.32
C VAL A 141 -11.26 8.39 27.13
#